data_AF-A0A0F7C0T8-F1
#
_entry.id   AF-A0A0F7C0T8-F1
#
_cell.length_a   1.000
_cell.length_b   1.000
_cell.length_c   1.000
_cell.angle_alpha   90.00
_cell.angle_beta   90.00
_cell.angle_gamma   90.00
#
_symmetry.space_group_name_H-M   'P 1'
#
loop_
_entity.id
_entity.type
_entity.pdbx_description
1 polymer ?
#
loop_
_entity_poly.entity_id
_entity_poly.type
_entity_poly.pdbx_seq_one_letter_code
_entity_poly.pdbx_strand_id
1 'polypeptide(L)'
;MEDAADAIPKKLKKKNDDYSVDLDKFTDKVKGESGTYKDQKTGWTIEKTRGTGGNKEGHKGDVWKLKNNKGKRIASLSKEGKIVGK
;
A
#
# COMPACT_ATOMS: atom_id res chain seq x y z
N MET A 1 -5.76 2.48 14.81
CA MET A 1 -4.67 2.36 13.80
C MET A 1 -3.89 1.07 13.99
N GLU A 2 -3.77 0.57 15.23
CA GLU A 2 -3.12 -0.72 15.58
C GLU A 2 -3.61 -1.90 14.71
N ASP A 3 -4.91 -2.05 14.48
CA ASP A 3 -5.46 -3.21 13.74
C ASP A 3 -4.95 -3.40 12.30
N ALA A 4 -4.60 -2.30 11.62
CA ALA A 4 -4.15 -2.38 10.23
C ALA A 4 -2.68 -2.80 10.14
N ALA A 5 -1.84 -2.31 11.06
CA ALA A 5 -0.42 -2.64 11.09
C ALA A 5 -0.17 -4.10 11.46
N ASP A 6 -1.00 -4.68 12.35
CA ASP A 6 -0.94 -6.09 12.73
C ASP A 6 -1.39 -7.03 11.60
N ALA A 7 -2.35 -6.60 10.77
CA ALA A 7 -2.83 -7.41 9.64
C ALA A 7 -1.83 -7.49 8.48
N ILE A 8 -0.81 -6.62 8.44
CA ILE A 8 0.18 -6.56 7.35
C ILE A 8 1.33 -7.54 7.65
N PRO A 9 1.63 -8.49 6.74
CA PRO A 9 2.75 -9.40 6.89
C PRO A 9 4.07 -8.64 7.08
N LYS A 10 4.91 -9.07 8.04
CA LYS A 10 6.25 -8.51 8.26
C LYS A 10 7.11 -8.47 6.98
N LYS A 11 6.90 -9.43 6.06
CA LYS A 11 7.58 -9.47 4.76
C LYS A 11 7.28 -8.25 3.88
N LEU A 12 6.16 -7.56 4.06
CA LEU A 12 5.80 -6.36 3.32
C LEU A 12 6.24 -5.07 4.03
N LYS A 13 6.55 -5.12 5.32
CA LYS A 13 6.97 -3.95 6.08
C LYS A 13 8.40 -3.55 5.76
N LYS A 14 8.75 -2.29 6.04
CA LYS A 14 10.14 -1.83 6.01
C LYS A 14 10.92 -2.42 7.17
N LYS A 15 12.25 -2.55 7.00
CA LYS A 15 13.12 -3.04 8.08
C LYS A 15 13.10 -2.04 9.23
N ASN A 16 12.83 -2.52 10.45
CA ASN A 16 12.73 -1.74 11.69
C ASN A 16 11.60 -0.68 11.70
N ASP A 17 10.57 -0.81 10.87
CA ASP A 17 9.41 0.08 10.89
C ASP A 17 8.11 -0.71 10.70
N ASP A 18 7.38 -0.90 11.79
CA ASP A 18 6.13 -1.66 11.82
C ASP A 18 4.93 -0.92 11.23
N TYR A 19 5.05 0.39 10.99
CA TYR A 19 3.99 1.27 10.51
C TYR A 19 4.22 1.76 9.08
N SER A 20 5.24 1.21 8.39
CA SER A 20 5.51 1.47 6.99
C SER A 20 5.57 0.21 6.16
N VAL A 21 4.95 0.27 4.99
CA VAL A 21 5.04 -0.73 3.94
C VAL A 21 6.18 -0.38 3.00
N ASP A 22 6.93 -1.40 2.61
CA ASP A 22 7.98 -1.31 1.62
C ASP A 22 7.36 -1.36 0.21
N LEU A 23 7.17 -0.18 -0.39
CA LEU A 23 6.54 -0.03 -1.70
C LEU A 23 7.37 -0.65 -2.84
N ASP A 24 8.68 -0.80 -2.66
CA ASP A 24 9.58 -1.37 -3.66
C ASP A 24 9.35 -2.87 -3.89
N LYS A 25 8.57 -3.53 -3.03
CA LYS A 25 8.12 -4.92 -3.22
C LYS A 25 7.00 -5.06 -4.26
N PHE A 26 6.31 -3.97 -4.59
CA PHE A 26 5.19 -3.97 -5.52
C PHE A 26 5.65 -3.57 -6.91
N THR A 27 6.39 -4.46 -7.58
CA THR A 27 6.98 -4.19 -8.90
C THR A 27 6.11 -4.68 -10.06
N ASP A 28 5.21 -5.63 -9.82
CA ASP A 28 4.42 -6.27 -10.87
C ASP A 28 3.15 -5.47 -11.16
N LYS A 29 3.06 -4.85 -12.33
CA LYS A 29 1.88 -4.07 -12.73
C LYS A 29 0.74 -5.02 -13.11
N VAL A 30 -0.40 -4.87 -12.45
CA VAL A 30 -1.57 -5.70 -12.73
C VAL A 30 -2.21 -5.29 -14.07
N LYS A 31 -2.28 -6.23 -15.03
CA LYS A 31 -2.90 -5.98 -16.35
C LYS A 31 -4.41 -5.71 -16.18
N GLY A 32 -4.92 -4.68 -16.85
CA GLY A 32 -6.33 -4.29 -16.78
C GLY A 32 -6.69 -3.39 -15.59
N GLU A 33 -5.81 -3.24 -14.59
CA GLU A 33 -6.01 -2.34 -13.45
C GLU A 33 -4.99 -1.19 -13.48
N SER A 34 -5.46 0.01 -13.86
CA SER A 34 -4.58 1.17 -13.98
C SER A 34 -4.09 1.65 -12.61
N GLY A 35 -2.77 1.68 -12.43
CA GLY A 35 -2.14 2.14 -11.19
C GLY A 35 -2.17 1.12 -10.05
N THR A 36 -2.43 -0.15 -10.35
CA THR A 36 -2.33 -1.26 -9.39
C THR A 36 -1.04 -2.03 -9.61
N TYR A 37 -0.30 -2.25 -8.51
CA TYR A 37 0.93 -3.01 -8.47
C TYR A 37 0.84 -4.11 -7.43
N LYS A 38 1.47 -5.25 -7.70
CA LYS A 38 1.36 -6.48 -6.92
C LYS A 38 2.74 -6.90 -6.44
N ASP A 39 2.81 -7.35 -5.19
CA ASP A 39 3.93 -8.13 -4.71
C ASP A 39 3.70 -9.61 -5.08
N GLN A 40 4.59 -10.17 -5.89
CA GLN A 40 4.47 -11.55 -6.37
C GLN A 40 4.59 -12.58 -5.23
N LYS A 41 5.28 -12.23 -4.13
CA LYS A 41 5.56 -13.17 -3.03
C LYS A 41 4.34 -13.40 -2.13
N THR A 42 3.57 -12.35 -1.85
CA THR A 42 2.42 -12.40 -0.94
C THR A 42 1.09 -12.30 -1.67
N GLY A 43 1.09 -11.82 -2.91
CA GLY A 43 -0.11 -11.55 -3.70
C GLY A 43 -0.85 -10.28 -3.28
N TRP A 44 -0.34 -9.49 -2.33
CA TRP A 44 -0.90 -8.22 -1.94
C TRP A 44 -0.73 -7.18 -3.04
N THR A 45 -1.59 -6.16 -3.05
CA THR A 45 -1.54 -5.09 -4.04
C THR A 45 -1.57 -3.72 -3.41
N ILE A 46 -0.93 -2.76 -4.08
CA ILE A 46 -1.14 -1.33 -3.86
C ILE A 46 -1.87 -0.76 -5.08
N GLU A 47 -2.91 0.02 -4.83
CA GLU A 47 -3.64 0.75 -5.86
C GLU A 47 -3.44 2.25 -5.64
N LYS A 48 -3.11 2.98 -6.70
CA LYS A 48 -2.97 4.44 -6.64
C LYS A 48 -4.29 5.12 -6.30
N THR A 49 -4.32 5.98 -5.29
CA THR A 49 -5.49 6.80 -4.99
C THR A 49 -5.75 7.76 -6.17
N ARG A 50 -7.01 7.80 -6.65
CA ARG A 50 -7.39 8.64 -7.80
C ARG A 50 -7.04 10.10 -7.56
N GLY A 51 -6.38 10.74 -8.52
CA GLY A 51 -6.00 12.16 -8.45
C GLY A 51 -4.72 12.45 -7.64
N THR A 52 -4.08 11.43 -7.07
CA THR A 52 -2.85 11.57 -6.27
C THR A 52 -1.60 11.15 -7.07
N GLY A 53 -0.43 11.27 -6.46
CA GLY A 53 0.88 10.92 -7.02
C GLY A 53 1.71 12.15 -7.42
N GLY A 54 3.02 11.95 -7.60
CA GLY A 54 3.95 13.07 -7.76
C GLY A 54 4.00 13.91 -6.48
N ASN A 55 3.55 15.16 -6.55
CA ASN A 55 3.44 16.08 -5.41
C ASN A 55 2.00 16.23 -4.90
N LYS A 56 1.06 15.42 -5.42
CA LYS A 56 -0.35 15.47 -5.03
C LYS A 56 -0.66 14.33 -4.07
N GLU A 57 -1.22 14.67 -2.92
CA GLU A 57 -1.62 13.73 -1.88
C GLU A 57 -3.13 13.81 -1.65
N GLY A 58 -3.71 12.72 -1.12
CA GLY A 58 -5.10 12.67 -0.70
C GLY A 58 -5.36 13.51 0.56
N HIS A 59 -6.61 13.54 0.99
CA HIS A 59 -7.08 14.38 2.12
C HIS A 59 -6.34 14.10 3.44
N LYS A 60 -5.77 12.89 3.58
CA LYS A 60 -4.99 12.46 4.76
C LYS A 60 -3.50 12.23 4.45
N GLY A 61 -3.01 12.75 3.32
CA GLY A 61 -1.66 12.45 2.84
C GLY A 61 -1.53 11.09 2.14
N ASP A 62 -2.64 10.41 1.83
CA ASP A 62 -2.61 9.09 1.19
C ASP A 62 -2.40 9.18 -0.33
N VAL A 63 -1.57 8.29 -0.86
CA VAL A 63 -1.29 8.16 -2.31
C VAL A 63 -1.56 6.74 -2.78
N TRP A 64 -1.53 5.77 -1.86
CA TRP A 64 -1.76 4.36 -2.17
C TRP A 64 -2.82 3.76 -1.25
N LYS A 65 -3.56 2.78 -1.77
CA LYS A 65 -4.44 1.90 -1.01
C LYS A 65 -3.80 0.53 -0.97
N LEU A 66 -3.51 0.03 0.23
CA LEU A 66 -3.02 -1.32 0.41
C LEU A 66 -4.21 -2.29 0.46
N LYS A 67 -4.21 -3.28 -0.42
CA LYS A 67 -5.17 -4.38 -0.44
C LYS A 67 -4.45 -5.69 -0.15
N ASN A 68 -5.12 -6.56 0.60
CA ASN A 68 -4.61 -7.90 0.83
C ASN A 68 -4.70 -8.76 -0.45
N ASN A 69 -4.17 -9.98 -0.38
CA ASN A 69 -4.24 -10.97 -1.46
C ASN A 69 -5.67 -11.40 -1.87
N LYS A 70 -6.69 -11.00 -1.11
CA LYS A 70 -8.11 -11.21 -1.43
C LYS A 70 -8.78 -9.95 -2.02
N GLY A 71 -8.03 -8.89 -2.28
CA GLY A 71 -8.53 -7.62 -2.81
C GLY A 71 -9.20 -6.70 -1.77
N LYS A 72 -9.22 -7.07 -0.48
CA LYS A 72 -9.79 -6.24 0.59
C LYS A 72 -8.80 -5.15 1.01
N ARG A 73 -9.24 -3.89 1.03
CA ARG A 73 -8.43 -2.76 1.55
C ARG A 73 -8.15 -2.94 3.05
N ILE A 74 -6.87 -2.90 3.41
CA ILE A 74 -6.38 -2.99 4.78
C ILE A 74 -5.94 -1.62 5.31
N ALA A 75 -5.29 -0.81 4.47
CA ALA A 75 -4.76 0.48 4.86
C ALA A 75 -4.72 1.48 3.68
N SER A 76 -4.54 2.75 4.04
CA SER A 76 -4.14 3.86 3.19
C SER A 76 -2.69 4.18 3.50
N LEU A 77 -1.87 4.34 2.47
CA LEU A 77 -0.44 4.62 2.61
C LEU A 77 -0.11 5.98 2.02
N SER A 78 0.83 6.68 2.64
CA SER A 78 1.46 7.86 2.07
C SER A 78 2.32 7.50 0.86
N LYS A 79 2.86 8.52 0.17
CA LYS A 79 3.82 8.35 -0.92
C LYS A 79 5.04 7.50 -0.52
N GLU A 80 5.44 7.56 0.74
CA GLU A 80 6.62 6.84 1.28
C GLU A 80 6.27 5.43 1.80
N GLY A 81 4.98 5.06 1.80
CA GLY A 81 4.49 3.78 2.32
C GLY A 81 4.07 3.81 3.79
N LYS A 82 4.06 4.96 4.47
CA LYS A 82 3.58 5.08 5.87
C LYS A 82 2.09 4.87 5.95
N ILE A 83 1.62 4.12 6.94
CA ILE A 83 0.19 3.92 7.18
C ILE A 83 -0.42 5.22 7.70
N VAL A 84 -1.34 5.81 6.94
CA VAL A 84 -2.04 7.08 7.28
C VAL A 84 -3.53 6.90 7.58
N GLY A 85 -4.05 5.68 7.42
CA GLY A 85 -5.43 5.36 7.77
C GLY A 85 -5.93 4.07 7.11
N LYS A 86 -7.24 3.92 7.02
CA LYS A 86 -7.95 2.84 6.31
C LYS A 86 -9.08 3.43 5.47
#